data_AF-A0A8S9UGB6-F1
#
_entry.id   AF-A0A8S9UGB6-F1
#
_cell.length_a   1.000
_cell.length_b   1.000
_cell.length_c   1.000
_cell.angle_alpha   90.00
_cell.angle_beta   90.00
_cell.angle_gamma   90.00
#
_symmetry.space_group_name_H-M   'P 1'
#
loop_
_entity.id
_entity.type
_entity.pdbx_description
1 polymer ?
#
loop_
_entity_poly.entity_id
_entity_poly.type
_entity_poly.pdbx_seq_one_letter_code
_entity_poly.pdbx_strand_id
1 'polypeptide(L)'
;LEIVAMMFARRLQQLRTLSVGPKTNAGSIINVLAARRASGKSDSEDWSNLGTVLKELRNISRENGLDGDMPDTKLLKDLGYGSLVMAIRKKHGGVVEVAAKMGTPKVEQVVDVHKKVSARAKRRQKRQERLNKHDFY
;
A
#
# COMPACT_ATOMS: atom_id res chain seq x y z
N LEU A 1 -30.61 42.65 27.39
CA LEU A 1 -30.47 41.32 26.77
C LEU A 1 -30.08 41.36 25.27
N GLU A 2 -29.54 42.47 24.74
CA GLU A 2 -29.16 42.56 23.32
C GLU A 2 -27.68 42.85 23.03
N ILE A 3 -26.83 43.04 24.05
CA ILE A 3 -25.43 43.44 23.83
C ILE A 3 -24.51 42.23 23.62
N VAL A 4 -24.86 41.05 24.16
CA VAL A 4 -24.06 39.81 24.03
C VAL A 4 -24.20 39.19 22.63
N ALA A 5 -25.31 39.43 21.94
CA ALA A 5 -25.57 38.87 20.61
C ALA A 5 -24.74 39.53 19.48
N MET A 6 -24.30 40.79 19.66
CA MET A 6 -23.51 41.51 18.65
C MET A 6 -22.01 41.19 18.66
N MET A 7 -21.49 40.46 19.66
CA MET A 7 -20.08 40.02 19.68
C MET A 7 -19.84 38.67 19.01
N PHE A 8 -20.88 37.86 18.77
CA PHE A 8 -20.74 36.59 18.05
C PHE A 8 -20.82 36.73 16.52
N ALA A 9 -21.25 37.89 16.00
CA ALA A 9 -21.46 38.11 14.57
C ALA A 9 -20.26 38.76 13.83
N ARG A 10 -19.14 39.04 14.51
CA ARG A 10 -17.92 39.59 13.86
C ARG A 10 -16.77 38.58 13.72
N ARG A 11 -16.99 37.29 14.02
CA ARG A 11 -15.97 36.23 13.89
C ARG A 11 -16.23 35.25 12.74
N LEU A 12 -17.09 35.62 11.79
CA LEU A 12 -17.42 34.80 10.61
C LEU A 12 -17.12 35.50 9.27
N GLN A 13 -16.22 36.48 9.24
CA GLN A 13 -15.81 37.16 8.00
C GLN A 13 -14.29 37.22 7.75
N GLN A 14 -13.44 36.55 8.54
CA GLN A 14 -11.98 36.59 8.36
C GLN A 14 -11.32 35.26 7.92
N LEU A 15 -12.07 34.35 7.28
CA LEU A 15 -11.49 33.17 6.63
C LEU A 15 -11.85 33.07 5.14
N ARG A 16 -12.01 34.22 4.48
CA ARG A 16 -12.03 34.33 3.02
C ARG A 16 -10.83 35.16 2.59
N THR A 17 -9.74 34.46 2.26
CA THR A 17 -8.46 34.86 1.63
C THR A 17 -7.36 34.21 2.48
N LEU A 18 -6.85 33.02 2.20
CA LEU A 18 -5.95 32.71 1.09
C LEU A 18 -5.92 31.18 0.96
N SER A 19 -6.54 30.63 -0.08
CA SER A 19 -6.23 29.28 -0.57
C SER A 19 -5.92 29.42 -2.05
N VAL A 20 -4.70 29.85 -2.33
CA VAL A 20 -4.07 29.62 -3.63
C VAL A 20 -3.23 28.37 -3.45
N GLY A 21 -3.88 27.22 -3.48
CA GLY A 21 -3.19 25.96 -3.68
C GLY A 21 -2.61 25.93 -5.10
N PRO A 22 -1.40 25.39 -5.32
CA PRO A 22 -0.93 25.12 -6.66
C PRO A 22 -1.93 24.15 -7.31
N LYS A 23 -2.54 24.59 -8.41
CA LYS A 23 -3.35 23.74 -9.28
C LYS A 23 -2.43 22.66 -9.83
N THR A 24 -2.41 21.51 -9.16
CA THR A 24 -1.85 20.31 -9.74
C THR A 24 -2.73 19.98 -10.94
N ASN A 25 -2.10 19.83 -12.10
CA ASN A 25 -2.70 19.30 -13.31
C ASN A 25 -2.95 17.80 -13.10
N ALA A 26 -3.81 17.46 -12.13
CA ALA A 26 -4.11 16.11 -11.66
C ALA A 26 -5.04 15.34 -12.61
N GLY A 27 -5.46 15.96 -13.73
CA GLY A 27 -6.33 15.34 -14.73
C GLY A 27 -5.61 14.68 -15.92
N SER A 28 -4.31 14.94 -16.12
CA SER A 28 -3.65 14.54 -17.39
C SER A 28 -2.66 13.38 -17.30
N ILE A 29 -2.25 12.97 -16.09
CA ILE A 29 -1.28 11.86 -15.91
C ILE A 29 -1.99 10.51 -15.71
N ILE A 30 -3.26 10.51 -15.26
CA ILE A 30 -3.97 9.27 -14.89
C ILE A 30 -4.26 8.39 -16.13
N ASN A 31 -4.40 8.97 -17.33
CA ASN A 31 -4.75 8.19 -18.54
C ASN A 31 -3.57 7.57 -19.31
N VAL A 32 -2.32 7.97 -19.06
CA VAL A 32 -1.15 7.34 -19.72
C VAL A 32 -0.72 6.06 -18.99
N LEU A 33 -0.96 5.97 -17.67
CA LEU A 33 -0.46 4.88 -16.83
C LEU A 33 -1.27 3.58 -16.96
N ALA A 34 -2.58 3.68 -17.26
CA ALA A 34 -3.43 2.52 -17.52
C ALA A 34 -3.06 1.81 -18.84
N ALA A 35 -2.51 2.53 -19.82
CA ALA A 35 -2.12 1.98 -21.12
C ALA A 35 -0.93 1.00 -21.03
N ARG A 36 -0.12 1.04 -19.95
CA ARG A 36 0.95 0.05 -19.73
C ARG A 36 0.42 -1.30 -19.21
N ARG A 37 -0.77 -1.34 -18.60
CA ARG A 37 -1.36 -2.55 -17.98
C ARG A 37 -1.84 -3.61 -18.98
N ALA A 38 -1.89 -3.31 -20.28
CA ALA A 38 -2.38 -4.24 -21.31
C ALA A 38 -1.29 -4.76 -22.25
N SER A 39 -0.04 -4.31 -22.11
CA SER A 39 1.08 -4.82 -22.92
C SER A 39 1.80 -5.89 -22.10
N GLY A 40 1.43 -7.15 -22.29
CA GLY A 40 2.26 -8.28 -21.88
C GLY A 40 3.72 -8.04 -22.28
N LYS A 41 4.61 -8.00 -21.29
CA LYS A 41 6.07 -7.86 -21.41
C LYS A 41 6.63 -8.29 -20.05
N SER A 42 7.30 -9.42 -19.92
CA SER A 42 8.06 -10.17 -20.91
C SER A 42 8.07 -11.66 -20.56
N ASP A 43 7.90 -12.48 -21.59
CA ASP A 43 8.17 -13.92 -21.52
C ASP A 43 9.69 -14.22 -21.52
N SER A 44 10.53 -13.20 -21.32
CA SER A 44 12.00 -13.34 -21.31
C SER A 44 12.77 -12.32 -20.45
N GLU A 45 12.17 -11.60 -19.48
CA GLU A 45 13.02 -10.85 -18.53
C GLU A 45 13.83 -11.87 -17.73
N ASP A 46 15.14 -11.84 -17.89
CA ASP A 46 16.03 -12.66 -17.10
C ASP A 46 16.07 -12.14 -15.66
N TRP A 47 15.14 -12.64 -14.85
CA TRP A 47 15.08 -12.37 -13.41
C TRP A 47 16.26 -12.97 -12.62
N SER A 48 17.32 -13.43 -13.29
CA SER A 48 18.56 -13.85 -12.63
C SER A 48 19.36 -12.67 -12.10
N ASN A 49 19.18 -11.48 -12.66
CA ASN A 49 19.95 -10.30 -12.27
C ASN A 49 19.25 -9.50 -11.16
N LEU A 50 19.93 -9.34 -10.02
CA LEU A 50 19.37 -8.66 -8.85
C LEU A 50 19.11 -7.17 -9.10
N GLY A 51 19.96 -6.50 -9.89
CA GLY A 51 19.77 -5.09 -10.25
C GLY A 51 18.45 -4.84 -10.99
N THR A 52 18.10 -5.72 -11.93
CA THR A 52 16.84 -5.65 -12.69
C THR A 52 15.64 -5.83 -11.75
N VAL A 53 15.70 -6.83 -10.87
CA VAL A 53 14.66 -7.10 -9.86
C VAL A 53 14.43 -5.89 -8.95
N LEU A 54 15.50 -5.29 -8.42
CA LEU A 54 15.39 -4.12 -7.54
C LEU A 54 14.82 -2.90 -8.25
N LYS A 55 15.21 -2.67 -9.51
CA LYS A 55 14.69 -1.56 -10.32
C LYS A 55 13.19 -1.72 -10.54
N GLU A 56 12.74 -2.91 -10.92
CA GLU A 56 11.31 -3.18 -11.14
C GLU A 56 10.51 -3.07 -9.85
N LEU A 57 11.00 -3.59 -8.72
CA LEU A 57 10.33 -3.43 -7.43
C LEU A 57 10.19 -1.96 -7.02
N ARG A 58 11.21 -1.12 -7.28
CA ARG A 58 11.13 0.33 -7.03
C ARG A 58 10.14 1.02 -7.95
N ASN A 59 10.03 0.60 -9.22
CA ASN A 59 9.04 1.13 -10.15
C ASN A 59 7.63 0.81 -9.66
N ILE A 60 7.36 -0.47 -9.35
CA ILE A 60 6.06 -0.92 -8.82
C ILE A 60 5.73 -0.19 -7.52
N SER A 61 6.70 -0.01 -6.64
CA SER A 61 6.52 0.72 -5.38
C SER A 61 6.06 2.17 -5.61
N ARG A 62 6.73 2.90 -6.52
CA ARG A 62 6.34 4.27 -6.90
C ARG A 62 4.97 4.33 -7.57
N GLU A 63 4.68 3.39 -8.45
CA GLU A 63 3.39 3.32 -9.17
C GLU A 63 2.20 3.06 -8.23
N ASN A 64 2.44 2.42 -7.07
CA ASN A 64 1.41 2.11 -6.08
C ASN A 64 1.45 3.03 -4.84
N GLY A 65 2.25 4.09 -4.87
CA GLY A 65 2.32 5.07 -3.76
C GLY A 65 2.94 4.53 -2.48
N LEU A 66 3.90 3.59 -2.60
CA LEU A 66 4.63 2.98 -1.48
C LEU A 66 5.97 3.68 -1.19
N ASP A 67 6.23 4.85 -1.79
CA ASP A 67 7.42 5.69 -1.56
C ASP A 67 8.80 4.98 -1.66
N GLY A 68 8.88 3.87 -2.39
CA GLY A 68 10.11 3.09 -2.56
C GLY A 68 10.22 1.89 -1.60
N ASP A 69 9.25 1.68 -0.71
CA ASP A 69 9.17 0.51 0.15
C ASP A 69 8.89 -0.77 -0.64
N MET A 70 9.23 -1.90 -0.03
CA MET A 70 8.98 -3.23 -0.58
C MET A 70 7.49 -3.49 -0.80
N PRO A 71 7.04 -3.74 -2.05
CA PRO A 71 5.66 -4.15 -2.32
C PRO A 71 5.31 -5.48 -1.66
N ASP A 72 4.07 -5.62 -1.17
CA ASP A 72 3.59 -6.88 -0.60
C ASP A 72 3.52 -7.97 -1.69
N THR A 73 3.79 -9.21 -1.30
CA THR A 73 3.72 -10.36 -2.20
C THR A 73 2.30 -10.57 -2.75
N LYS A 74 1.26 -10.19 -2.00
CA LYS A 74 -0.13 -10.25 -2.50
C LYS A 74 -0.34 -9.25 -3.64
N LEU A 75 0.03 -7.99 -3.42
CA LEU A 75 -0.04 -6.94 -4.43
C LEU A 75 0.69 -7.34 -5.72
N LEU A 76 1.90 -7.89 -5.61
CA LEU A 76 2.66 -8.36 -6.78
C LEU A 76 1.92 -9.46 -7.55
N LYS A 77 1.25 -10.39 -6.86
CA LYS A 77 0.46 -11.43 -7.52
C LYS A 77 -0.80 -10.88 -8.18
N ASP A 78 -1.50 -9.98 -7.51
CA ASP A 78 -2.72 -9.35 -8.01
C ASP A 78 -2.43 -8.51 -9.27
N LEU A 79 -1.22 -7.94 -9.35
CA LEU A 79 -0.71 -7.22 -10.52
C LEU A 79 -0.10 -8.13 -11.62
N GLY A 80 -0.07 -9.45 -11.43
CA GLY A 80 0.45 -10.41 -12.42
C GLY A 80 1.95 -10.69 -12.35
N TYR A 81 2.70 -10.12 -11.40
CA TYR A 81 4.14 -10.34 -11.20
C TYR A 81 4.48 -11.66 -10.47
N GLY A 82 3.74 -12.73 -10.74
CA GLY A 82 3.94 -14.03 -10.10
C GLY A 82 5.32 -14.65 -10.39
N SER A 83 5.82 -14.50 -11.62
CA SER A 83 7.14 -14.95 -12.06
C SER A 83 8.28 -14.23 -11.31
N LEU A 84 8.16 -12.90 -11.14
CA LEU A 84 9.06 -12.08 -10.34
C LEU A 84 9.11 -12.54 -8.88
N VAL A 85 7.94 -12.79 -8.27
CA VAL A 85 7.85 -13.34 -6.90
C VAL A 85 8.56 -14.68 -6.79
N MET A 86 8.41 -15.55 -7.79
CA MET A 86 9.12 -16.84 -7.82
C MET A 86 10.63 -16.67 -7.96
N ALA A 87 11.09 -15.75 -8.80
CA ALA A 87 12.51 -15.47 -8.97
C ALA A 87 13.13 -14.91 -7.68
N ILE A 88 12.45 -13.98 -7.01
CA ILE A 88 12.87 -13.47 -5.69
C ILE A 88 13.07 -14.62 -4.70
N ARG A 89 12.13 -15.57 -4.65
CA ARG A 89 12.18 -16.72 -3.73
C ARG A 89 13.27 -17.73 -4.06
N LYS A 90 13.49 -18.02 -5.34
CA LYS A 90 14.39 -19.10 -5.78
C LYS A 90 15.82 -18.63 -6.02
N LYS A 91 16.01 -17.41 -6.51
CA LYS A 91 17.31 -16.91 -7.01
C LYS A 91 17.94 -15.84 -6.11
N HIS A 92 17.14 -15.07 -5.37
CA HIS A 92 17.61 -13.86 -4.66
C HIS A 92 17.52 -13.96 -3.13
N GLY A 93 17.44 -15.17 -2.58
CA GLY A 93 17.42 -15.41 -1.14
C GLY A 93 16.09 -15.07 -0.44
N GLY A 94 15.04 -14.78 -1.21
CA GLY A 94 13.70 -14.55 -0.70
C GLY A 94 13.35 -13.09 -0.44
N VAL A 95 12.09 -12.86 -0.11
CA VAL A 95 11.49 -11.51 0.00
C VAL A 95 12.20 -10.68 1.09
N VAL A 96 12.59 -11.33 2.20
CA VAL A 96 13.25 -10.65 3.33
C VAL A 96 14.63 -10.12 2.94
N GLU A 97 15.40 -10.88 2.17
CA GLU A 97 16.73 -10.45 1.73
C GLU A 97 16.62 -9.29 0.73
N VAL A 98 15.69 -9.38 -0.22
CA VAL A 98 15.47 -8.30 -1.19
C VAL A 98 14.90 -7.05 -0.50
N ALA A 99 14.06 -7.19 0.52
CA ALA A 99 13.56 -6.08 1.33
C ALA A 99 14.69 -5.35 2.06
N ALA A 100 15.62 -6.10 2.65
CA ALA A 100 16.82 -5.51 3.26
C ALA A 100 17.65 -4.73 2.23
N LYS A 101 17.82 -5.26 1.02
CA LYS A 101 18.54 -4.58 -0.08
C LYS A 101 17.81 -3.34 -0.62
N MET A 102 16.49 -3.26 -0.44
CA MET A 102 15.71 -2.06 -0.75
C MET A 102 15.81 -0.98 0.33
N GLY A 103 16.35 -1.31 1.51
CA GLY A 103 16.46 -0.40 2.66
C GLY A 103 15.26 -0.45 3.60
N THR A 104 14.30 -1.34 3.40
CA THR A 104 13.19 -1.52 4.35
C THR A 104 13.70 -2.22 5.63
N PRO A 105 13.57 -1.58 6.81
CA PRO A 105 14.11 -2.12 8.05
C PRO A 105 13.35 -3.37 8.51
N LYS A 106 14.08 -4.37 9.01
CA LYS A 106 13.51 -5.52 9.71
C LYS A 106 12.98 -5.05 11.06
N VAL A 107 11.70 -4.68 11.13
CA VAL A 107 11.07 -4.41 12.44
C VAL A 107 10.61 -5.74 13.02
N GLU A 108 11.52 -6.45 13.70
CA GLU A 108 11.31 -7.75 14.36
C GLU A 108 10.00 -7.76 15.20
N GLN A 109 9.71 -6.65 15.88
CA GLN A 109 8.53 -6.49 16.73
C GLN A 109 7.19 -6.54 15.96
N VAL A 110 7.17 -6.14 14.68
CA VAL A 110 5.95 -6.10 13.87
C VAL A 110 5.48 -7.52 13.51
N VAL A 111 6.41 -8.46 13.36
CA VAL A 111 6.10 -9.86 13.00
C VAL A 111 5.31 -10.56 14.11
N ASP A 112 5.73 -10.39 15.35
CA ASP A 112 5.05 -10.97 16.52
C ASP A 112 3.66 -10.38 16.73
N VAL A 113 3.54 -9.06 16.58
CA VAL A 113 2.24 -8.38 16.64
C VAL A 113 1.32 -8.88 15.54
N HIS A 114 1.81 -9.00 14.30
CA HIS A 114 1.03 -9.50 13.17
C HIS A 114 0.53 -10.93 13.39
N LYS A 115 1.37 -11.82 13.94
CA LYS A 115 0.99 -13.19 14.31
C LYS A 115 -0.13 -13.20 15.35
N LYS A 116 0.00 -12.37 16.40
CA LYS A 116 -1.01 -12.24 17.46
C LYS A 116 -2.33 -11.66 16.92
N VAL A 117 -2.27 -10.62 16.10
CA VAL A 117 -3.44 -9.97 15.49
C VAL A 117 -4.17 -10.92 14.56
N SER A 118 -3.45 -11.62 13.68
CA SER A 118 -4.03 -12.61 12.75
C SER A 118 -4.70 -13.78 13.48
N ALA A 119 -4.05 -14.30 14.54
CA ALA A 119 -4.65 -15.33 15.39
C ALA A 119 -5.94 -14.82 16.07
N ARG A 120 -5.96 -13.57 16.53
CA ARG A 120 -7.14 -12.96 17.14
C ARG A 120 -8.29 -12.78 16.15
N ALA A 121 -7.99 -12.33 14.92
CA ALA A 121 -8.98 -12.18 13.86
C ALA A 121 -9.67 -13.53 13.53
N LYS A 122 -8.89 -14.59 13.33
CA LYS A 122 -9.43 -15.95 13.10
C LYS A 122 -10.33 -16.43 14.23
N ARG A 123 -9.94 -16.20 15.49
CA ARG A 123 -10.76 -16.57 16.66
C ARG A 123 -12.08 -15.78 16.70
N ARG A 124 -12.04 -14.49 16.38
CA ARG A 124 -13.25 -13.65 16.32
C ARG A 124 -14.19 -14.11 15.21
N GLN A 125 -13.66 -14.43 14.04
CA GLN A 125 -14.43 -14.97 12.93
C GLN A 125 -15.10 -16.29 13.31
N LYS A 126 -14.35 -17.26 13.87
CA LYS A 126 -14.91 -18.53 14.34
C LYS A 126 -16.00 -18.33 15.40
N ARG A 127 -15.81 -17.37 16.32
CA ARG A 127 -16.85 -17.02 17.30
C ARG A 127 -18.09 -16.46 16.61
N GLN A 128 -17.93 -15.57 15.64
CA GLN A 128 -19.04 -15.02 14.87
C GLN A 128 -19.80 -16.11 14.11
N GLU A 129 -19.08 -17.06 13.51
CA GLU A 129 -19.68 -18.22 12.84
C GLU A 129 -20.49 -19.09 13.82
N ARG A 130 -20.01 -19.32 15.04
CA ARG A 130 -20.77 -20.04 16.09
C ARG A 130 -22.02 -19.27 16.51
N LEU A 131 -21.89 -17.96 16.74
CA LEU A 131 -23.03 -17.09 17.07
C LEU A 131 -24.09 -17.10 15.97
N ASN A 132 -23.68 -16.99 14.70
CA ASN A 132 -24.57 -17.04 13.55
C ASN A 132 -25.28 -18.40 13.42
N LYS A 133 -24.63 -19.48 13.87
CA LYS A 133 -25.21 -20.83 13.92
C LYS A 133 -26.04 -21.10 15.17
N HIS A 134 -26.17 -20.13 16.08
CA HIS A 134 -26.73 -20.31 17.42
C HIS A 134 -26.11 -21.49 18.19
N ASP A 135 -24.83 -21.76 17.93
CA ASP A 135 -24.06 -22.84 18.52
C ASP A 135 -23.41 -22.35 19.83
N PHE A 136 -24.21 -22.29 20.89
CA PHE A 136 -23.81 -21.78 22.20
C PHE A 136 -23.21 -22.82 23.14
N TYR A 137 -23.26 -24.10 22.78
CA TYR A 137 -22.81 -25.22 23.61
C TYR A 137 -21.47 -25.79 23.12
#